data_AF-A0A9P8FE80-F1
#
_entry.id   AF-A0A9P8FE80-F1
#
_cell.length_a   1.000
_cell.length_b   1.000
_cell.length_c   1.000
_cell.angle_alpha   90.00
_cell.angle_beta   90.00
_cell.angle_gamma   90.00
#
_symmetry.space_group_name_H-M   'P 1'
#
loop_
_entity.id
_entity.type
_entity.pdbx_description
1 polymer ?
#
loop_
_entity_poly.entity_id
_entity_poly.type
_entity_poly.pdbx_seq_one_letter_code
_entity_poly.pdbx_strand_id
1 'polypeptide(L)'
;MASSRTCLSQLTRTTLSRPNLYVPSISIQQRGAAQSANAQKYKRKELPTSQRKKKSRTTFINHDLKDAIQFPLVDAMRYLRATEVGRAPTSSKYELHLRLKSLKNGPVVRNRIRLPHPVKTDLRIAVICDPNSSAA
;
A
#
# COMPACT_ATOMS: atom_id res chain seq x y z
N MET A 1 28.32 14.72 43.55
CA MET A 1 28.92 13.37 43.55
C MET A 1 28.87 12.80 42.14
N ALA A 2 30.04 12.35 41.68
CA ALA A 2 30.36 11.47 40.54
C ALA A 2 29.73 11.75 39.16
N SER A 3 30.53 12.42 38.33
CA SER A 3 30.50 12.43 36.86
C SER A 3 31.28 11.23 36.32
N SER A 4 30.83 10.64 35.21
CA SER A 4 31.71 9.83 34.35
C SER A 4 31.17 9.76 32.91
N ARG A 5 31.55 10.77 32.11
CA ARG A 5 31.73 10.65 30.67
C ARG A 5 33.20 10.27 30.42
N THR A 6 33.47 9.20 29.68
CA THR A 6 34.77 8.97 29.02
C THR A 6 34.57 7.94 27.90
N CYS A 7 34.65 8.31 26.62
CA CYS A 7 35.84 8.58 25.79
C CYS A 7 36.44 7.30 25.18
N LEU A 8 36.21 7.13 23.88
CA LEU A 8 36.94 6.25 22.97
C LEU A 8 38.35 6.83 22.70
N SER A 9 39.40 6.01 22.69
CA SER A 9 40.33 5.88 21.54
C SER A 9 41.60 5.06 21.84
N GLN A 10 41.87 4.17 20.87
CA GLN A 10 43.15 3.75 20.25
C GLN A 10 44.41 3.53 21.10
N LEU A 11 44.92 2.28 21.03
CA LEU A 11 46.36 2.01 20.98
C LEU A 11 46.65 0.91 19.95
N THR A 12 47.30 1.30 18.86
CA THR A 12 48.06 0.41 17.98
C THR A 12 49.46 0.22 18.54
N ARG A 13 49.95 -1.02 18.63
CA ARG A 13 51.39 -1.31 18.52
C ARG A 13 51.59 -2.72 17.96
N THR A 14 52.31 -2.78 16.84
CA THR A 14 52.77 -3.97 16.13
C THR A 14 54.09 -4.47 16.72
N THR A 15 54.24 -5.79 16.90
CA THR A 15 55.54 -6.51 16.86
C THR A 15 55.31 -8.00 16.54
N LEU A 16 56.13 -8.53 15.63
CA LEU A 16 56.16 -9.90 15.12
C LEU A 16 56.62 -10.94 16.17
N SER A 17 56.01 -12.13 16.17
CA SER A 17 56.68 -13.44 16.22
C SER A 17 55.62 -14.58 16.15
N ARG A 18 55.78 -15.52 15.20
CA ARG A 18 55.03 -16.79 15.08
C ARG A 18 55.96 -17.95 15.56
N PRO A 19 55.47 -19.19 15.72
CA PRO A 19 54.33 -19.67 16.50
C PRO A 19 54.80 -20.74 17.51
N ASN A 20 54.06 -20.98 18.59
CA ASN A 20 54.18 -22.26 19.30
C ASN A 20 52.79 -22.86 19.42
N LEU A 21 52.56 -23.93 18.64
CA LEU A 21 51.32 -24.67 18.59
C LEU A 21 51.16 -25.47 19.89
N TYR A 22 50.59 -24.85 20.91
CA TYR A 22 49.94 -25.59 21.99
C TYR A 22 48.45 -25.62 21.69
N VAL A 23 47.99 -26.79 21.23
CA VAL A 23 46.56 -27.09 21.09
C VAL A 23 46.00 -27.29 22.50
N PRO A 24 45.11 -26.41 23.01
CA PRO A 24 44.38 -26.74 24.22
C PRO A 24 43.32 -27.78 23.82
N SER A 25 43.29 -28.90 24.53
CA SER A 25 42.23 -29.90 24.42
C SER A 25 40.87 -29.23 24.66
N ILE A 26 40.11 -29.03 23.59
CA ILE A 26 38.73 -28.55 23.68
C ILE A 26 37.92 -29.68 24.30
N SER A 27 37.68 -29.59 25.61
CA SER A 27 36.64 -30.38 26.27
C SER A 27 35.29 -29.98 25.66
N ILE A 28 34.77 -30.82 24.77
CA ILE A 28 33.43 -30.68 24.22
C ILE A 28 32.47 -30.86 25.40
N GLN A 29 31.98 -29.77 25.99
CA GLN A 29 30.82 -29.82 26.86
C GLN A 29 29.61 -30.18 25.99
N GLN A 30 29.27 -31.46 25.96
CA GLN A 30 27.95 -31.91 25.52
C GLN A 30 26.92 -31.34 26.50
N ARG A 31 26.39 -30.15 26.22
CA ARG A 31 25.18 -29.66 26.87
C ARG A 31 24.04 -30.56 26.40
N GLY A 32 23.75 -31.60 27.18
CA GLY A 32 22.51 -32.36 27.04
C GLY A 32 21.34 -31.37 27.06
N ALA A 33 20.50 -31.42 26.03
CA ALA A 33 19.27 -30.66 25.98
C ALA A 33 18.32 -31.21 27.06
N ALA A 34 18.48 -30.74 28.30
CA ALA A 34 17.50 -30.98 29.35
C ALA A 34 16.21 -30.30 28.90
N GLN A 35 15.28 -31.09 28.36
CA GLN A 35 13.91 -30.66 28.15
C GLN A 35 13.35 -30.35 29.53
N SER A 36 13.38 -29.07 29.92
CA SER A 36 12.79 -28.65 31.17
C SER A 36 11.31 -29.04 31.16
N ALA A 37 10.81 -29.61 32.26
CA ALA A 37 9.40 -29.97 32.39
C ALA A 37 8.47 -28.75 32.15
N ASN A 38 9.00 -27.53 32.29
CA ASN A 38 8.31 -26.28 31.96
C ASN A 38 8.15 -26.02 30.46
N ALA A 39 8.98 -26.60 29.58
CA ALA A 39 8.81 -26.48 28.13
C ALA A 39 7.49 -27.13 27.65
N GLN A 40 6.97 -28.13 28.37
CA GLN A 40 5.67 -28.74 28.09
C GLN A 40 4.48 -27.87 28.54
N LYS A 41 4.67 -27.00 29.54
CA LYS A 41 3.65 -26.03 29.98
C LYS A 41 3.38 -24.94 28.94
N TYR A 42 4.35 -24.64 28.07
CA TYR A 42 4.20 -23.66 26.98
C TYR A 42 3.84 -24.28 25.63
N LYS A 43 3.64 -25.60 25.55
CA LYS A 43 2.97 -26.20 24.38
C LYS A 43 1.50 -25.80 24.44
N ARG A 44 1.23 -24.63 23.88
CA ARG A 44 -0.10 -24.08 23.63
C ARG A 44 -0.94 -25.21 23.03
N LYS A 45 -1.91 -25.73 23.79
CA LYS A 45 -2.91 -26.69 23.29
C LYS A 45 -3.38 -26.15 21.93
N GLU A 46 -3.13 -26.92 20.86
CA GLU A 46 -3.66 -26.65 19.53
C GLU A 46 -5.18 -26.59 19.68
N LEU A 47 -5.73 -25.38 19.83
CA LEU A 47 -7.18 -25.20 19.85
C LEU A 47 -7.71 -25.69 18.50
N PRO A 48 -8.79 -26.50 18.49
CA PRO A 48 -9.36 -27.03 17.27
C PRO A 48 -9.61 -25.90 16.29
N THR A 49 -9.26 -26.11 15.02
CA THR A 49 -9.30 -25.12 13.93
C THR A 49 -10.68 -24.42 13.80
N SER A 50 -11.73 -25.04 14.33
CA SER A 50 -13.11 -24.52 14.42
C SER A 50 -13.28 -23.28 15.31
N GLN A 51 -12.36 -23.01 16.25
CA GLN A 51 -12.43 -21.83 17.15
C GLN A 51 -11.49 -20.68 16.72
N ARG A 52 -10.73 -20.83 15.63
CA ARG A 52 -9.86 -19.75 15.14
C ARG A 52 -10.71 -18.67 14.50
N LYS A 53 -10.82 -17.51 15.18
CA LYS A 53 -11.49 -16.30 14.66
C LYS A 53 -10.98 -15.99 13.25
N LYS A 54 -11.92 -15.80 12.32
CA LYS A 54 -11.63 -15.50 10.91
C LYS A 54 -10.84 -14.19 10.84
N LYS A 55 -9.64 -14.23 10.24
CA LYS A 55 -8.78 -13.05 10.11
C LYS A 55 -9.49 -11.97 9.30
N SER A 56 -9.48 -10.73 9.80
CA SER A 56 -10.00 -9.57 9.06
C SER A 56 -9.21 -9.36 7.78
N ARG A 57 -9.90 -8.97 6.70
CA ARG A 57 -9.30 -8.80 5.38
C ARG A 57 -8.66 -7.42 5.25
N THR A 58 -7.40 -7.41 4.81
CA THR A 58 -6.57 -6.20 4.68
C THR A 58 -6.87 -5.37 3.44
N THR A 59 -7.41 -5.96 2.36
CA THR A 59 -7.70 -5.28 1.08
C THR A 59 -9.20 -4.98 0.89
N PHE A 60 -9.58 -4.26 -0.17
CA PHE A 60 -10.99 -4.05 -0.57
C PHE A 60 -11.56 -5.24 -1.37
N ILE A 61 -12.88 -5.48 -1.31
CA ILE A 61 -13.50 -6.63 -1.98
C ILE A 61 -13.43 -6.35 -3.48
N ASN A 62 -12.94 -7.32 -4.24
CA ASN A 62 -12.94 -7.25 -5.70
C ASN A 62 -13.77 -8.42 -6.22
N HIS A 63 -14.86 -8.10 -6.90
CA HIS A 63 -15.67 -9.09 -7.61
C HIS A 63 -15.05 -9.39 -8.97
N ASP A 64 -15.17 -10.62 -9.44
CA ASP A 64 -14.82 -10.94 -10.82
C ASP A 64 -15.81 -10.24 -11.77
N LEU A 65 -15.32 -9.65 -12.84
CA LEU A 65 -16.09 -8.87 -13.81
C LEU A 65 -15.99 -9.44 -15.24
N LYS A 66 -15.42 -10.65 -15.40
CA LYS A 66 -15.27 -11.28 -16.72
C LYS A 66 -16.58 -11.44 -17.47
N ASP A 67 -17.65 -11.78 -16.74
CA ASP A 67 -18.98 -12.02 -17.31
C ASP A 67 -19.87 -10.76 -17.30
N ALA A 68 -19.35 -9.62 -16.86
CA ALA A 68 -20.09 -8.37 -16.87
C ALA A 68 -20.18 -7.82 -18.31
N ILE A 69 -21.38 -7.38 -18.71
CA ILE A 69 -21.59 -6.72 -20.00
C ILE A 69 -20.82 -5.41 -20.01
N GLN A 70 -19.95 -5.25 -21.00
CA GLN A 70 -19.16 -4.05 -21.22
C GLN A 70 -19.65 -3.36 -22.49
N PHE A 71 -19.74 -2.04 -22.44
CA PHE A 71 -20.17 -1.24 -23.57
C PHE A 71 -19.00 -0.40 -24.08
N PRO A 72 -18.82 -0.27 -25.41
CA PRO A 72 -17.92 0.75 -25.93
C PRO A 72 -18.45 2.14 -25.55
N LEU A 73 -17.54 3.12 -25.49
CA LEU A 73 -17.88 4.46 -25.02
C LEU A 73 -19.03 5.08 -25.81
N VAL A 74 -19.06 4.90 -27.14
CA VAL A 74 -20.09 5.48 -28.02
C VAL A 74 -21.49 4.95 -27.66
N ASP A 75 -21.61 3.64 -27.45
CA ASP A 75 -22.89 3.02 -27.10
C ASP A 75 -23.31 3.38 -25.67
N ALA A 76 -22.36 3.39 -24.73
CA ALA A 76 -22.61 3.83 -23.36
C ALA A 76 -23.16 5.27 -23.34
N MET A 77 -22.56 6.18 -24.10
CA MET A 77 -23.04 7.56 -24.22
C MET A 77 -24.43 7.64 -24.87
N ARG A 78 -24.74 6.77 -25.84
CA ARG A 78 -26.06 6.71 -26.47
C ARG A 78 -27.14 6.36 -25.44
N TYR A 79 -26.89 5.35 -24.60
CA TYR A 79 -27.81 5.00 -23.52
C TYR A 79 -27.94 6.09 -22.47
N LEU A 80 -26.83 6.68 -22.02
CA LEU A 80 -26.85 7.78 -21.05
C LEU A 80 -27.65 8.98 -21.55
N ARG A 81 -27.42 9.43 -22.78
CA ARG A 81 -28.18 10.55 -23.38
C ARG A 81 -29.67 10.24 -23.50
N ALA A 82 -30.04 8.99 -23.81
CA ALA A 82 -31.43 8.59 -23.85
C ALA A 82 -32.12 8.72 -22.47
N THR A 83 -31.40 8.43 -21.37
CA THR A 83 -31.91 8.61 -20.01
C THR A 83 -32.05 10.07 -19.56
N GLU A 84 -31.33 10.98 -20.22
CA GLU A 84 -31.29 12.41 -19.88
C GLU A 84 -32.30 13.25 -20.67
N VAL A 85 -33.11 12.63 -21.53
CA VAL A 85 -34.14 13.33 -22.32
C VAL A 85 -35.02 14.20 -21.41
N GLY A 86 -35.17 15.47 -21.78
CA GLY A 86 -35.94 16.47 -21.03
C GLY A 86 -35.16 17.23 -19.95
N ARG A 87 -33.89 16.87 -19.68
CA ARG A 87 -33.02 17.68 -18.81
C ARG A 87 -32.29 18.76 -19.60
N ALA A 88 -32.04 19.89 -18.94
CA ALA A 88 -31.19 20.94 -19.50
C ALA A 88 -29.76 20.41 -19.71
N PRO A 89 -29.13 20.59 -20.89
CA PRO A 89 -27.80 20.06 -21.17
C PRO A 89 -26.71 20.54 -20.19
N THR A 90 -26.90 21.72 -19.60
CA THR A 90 -25.95 22.33 -18.66
C THR A 90 -26.03 21.77 -17.24
N SER A 91 -27.06 20.98 -16.91
CA SER A 91 -27.24 20.43 -15.55
C SER A 91 -26.74 18.98 -15.42
N SER A 92 -26.79 18.20 -16.50
CA SER A 92 -26.30 16.81 -16.51
C SER A 92 -24.78 16.76 -16.46
N LYS A 93 -24.23 15.93 -15.56
CA LYS A 93 -22.78 15.70 -15.39
C LYS A 93 -22.51 14.21 -15.47
N TYR A 94 -21.48 13.84 -16.22
CA TYR A 94 -21.03 12.45 -16.30
C TYR A 94 -19.91 12.21 -15.27
N GLU A 95 -20.03 11.12 -14.52
CA GLU A 95 -19.05 10.70 -13.52
C GLU A 95 -18.44 9.35 -13.90
N LEU A 96 -17.15 9.17 -13.61
CA LEU A 96 -16.43 7.92 -13.85
C LEU A 96 -15.97 7.32 -12.53
N HIS A 97 -16.37 6.08 -12.27
CA HIS A 97 -15.97 5.34 -11.08
C HIS A 97 -14.90 4.31 -11.41
N LEU A 98 -13.74 4.43 -10.76
CA LEU A 98 -12.61 3.51 -10.92
C LEU A 98 -12.46 2.66 -9.66
N ARG A 99 -12.65 1.34 -9.80
CA ARG A 99 -12.40 0.39 -8.70
C ARG A 99 -10.93 -0.05 -8.71
N LEU A 100 -10.16 0.43 -7.75
CA LEU A 100 -8.74 0.08 -7.60
C LEU A 100 -8.54 -1.06 -6.60
N LYS A 101 -7.67 -2.01 -6.94
CA LYS A 101 -7.24 -3.05 -6.01
C LYS A 101 -6.19 -2.48 -5.06
N SER A 102 -6.60 -2.12 -3.84
CA SER A 102 -5.72 -1.54 -2.82
C SER A 102 -5.93 -2.14 -1.41
N LEU A 103 -4.98 -1.86 -0.53
CA LEU A 103 -5.04 -2.11 0.92
C LEU A 103 -5.92 -1.05 1.58
N LYS A 104 -6.66 -1.42 2.63
CA LYS A 104 -7.53 -0.49 3.37
C LYS A 104 -6.76 0.62 4.06
N ASN A 105 -5.57 0.31 4.57
CA ASN A 105 -4.65 1.25 5.21
C ASN A 105 -3.48 1.61 4.27
N GLY A 106 -3.68 1.47 2.96
CA GLY A 106 -2.67 1.72 1.95
C GLY A 106 -2.54 3.20 1.59
N PRO A 107 -1.54 3.53 0.74
CA PRO A 107 -1.43 4.87 0.18
C PRO A 107 -2.65 5.21 -0.68
N VAL A 108 -3.05 6.48 -0.67
CA VAL A 108 -4.18 7.02 -1.44
C VAL A 108 -3.66 7.81 -2.64
N VAL A 109 -4.23 7.57 -3.82
CA VAL A 109 -3.91 8.34 -5.02
C VAL A 109 -4.55 9.73 -4.91
N ARG A 110 -3.73 10.77 -4.84
CA ARG A 110 -4.17 12.17 -4.82
C ARG A 110 -3.44 12.91 -5.94
N ASN A 111 -4.15 13.12 -7.05
CA ASN A 111 -3.63 13.90 -8.17
C ASN A 111 -4.72 14.84 -8.71
N ARG A 112 -4.30 15.91 -9.40
CA ARG A 112 -5.17 16.84 -10.10
C ARG A 112 -4.91 16.71 -11.59
N ILE A 113 -5.97 16.64 -12.38
CA ILE A 113 -5.88 16.55 -13.83
C ILE A 113 -6.59 17.78 -14.41
N ARG A 114 -5.95 18.45 -15.37
CA ARG A 114 -6.60 19.50 -16.16
C ARG A 114 -7.25 18.85 -17.37
N LEU A 115 -8.57 18.90 -17.42
CA LEU A 115 -9.33 18.39 -18.56
C LEU A 115 -9.30 19.40 -19.72
N PRO A 116 -9.40 18.94 -20.98
CA PRO A 116 -9.46 19.84 -22.14
C PRO A 116 -10.67 20.78 -22.09
N HIS A 117 -11.80 20.28 -21.56
CA HIS A 117 -13.04 21.05 -21.41
C HIS A 117 -13.39 21.20 -19.92
N PRO A 118 -13.87 22.39 -19.49
CA PRO A 118 -14.23 22.63 -18.11
C PRO A 118 -15.49 21.83 -17.72
N VAL A 119 -15.41 21.09 -16.60
CA VAL A 119 -16.54 20.30 -16.08
C VAL A 119 -17.32 21.04 -14.98
N LYS A 120 -16.63 21.93 -14.25
CA LYS A 120 -17.23 22.71 -13.16
C LYS A 120 -17.95 23.91 -13.76
N THR A 121 -19.26 24.00 -13.52
CA THR A 121 -20.16 24.99 -14.14
C THR A 121 -20.37 26.27 -13.32
N ASP A 122 -19.71 26.38 -12.16
CA ASP A 122 -19.83 27.54 -11.27
C ASP A 122 -19.30 28.83 -11.91
N LEU A 123 -18.29 28.73 -12.77
CA LEU A 123 -17.70 29.85 -13.51
C LEU A 123 -18.05 29.70 -14.99
N ARG A 124 -18.88 30.62 -15.50
CA ARG A 124 -19.25 30.69 -16.92
C ARG A 124 -18.41 31.77 -17.60
N ILE A 125 -17.63 31.39 -18.60
CA ILE A 125 -16.73 32.28 -19.34
C ILE A 125 -17.41 32.67 -20.65
N ALA A 126 -17.47 33.97 -20.94
CA ALA A 126 -17.88 34.50 -22.24
C ALA A 126 -16.71 35.28 -22.83
N VAL A 127 -16.42 35.06 -24.12
CA VAL A 127 -15.34 35.73 -24.85
C VAL A 127 -15.96 36.64 -25.89
N ILE A 128 -15.60 37.92 -25.86
CA ILE A 128 -15.99 38.89 -26.89
C ILE A 128 -14.89 38.88 -27.95
N CYS A 129 -15.20 38.38 -29.13
CA CYS A 129 -14.29 38.27 -30.26
C CYS A 129 -15.04 38.50 -31.56
N ASP A 130 -14.31 38.80 -32.63
CA ASP A 130 -14.91 38.93 -33.96
C ASP A 130 -15.54 37.59 -34.39
N PRO A 131 -16.73 37.59 -35.01
CA PRO A 131 -17.56 36.40 -35.20
C PRO A 131 -16.95 35.32 -36.11
N ASN A 132 -15.94 35.67 -36.92
CA ASN A 132 -15.26 34.74 -37.83
C ASN A 132 -13.79 34.53 -37.47
N SER A 133 -13.36 34.95 -36.28
CA SER A 133 -11.98 34.73 -35.84
C SER A 133 -11.79 33.27 -35.42
N SER A 134 -10.58 32.70 -35.64
CA SER A 134 -10.25 31.34 -35.20
C SER A 134 -10.27 31.15 -33.67
N ALA A 135 -10.40 32.25 -32.92
CA ALA A 135 -10.51 32.24 -31.48
C ALA A 135 -11.98 32.15 -30.99
N ALA A 136 -12.96 32.24 -31.90
CA ALA A 136 -14.39 32.10 -31.65
C ALA A 136 -14.84 30.63 -31.66
#